data_AF-A0A4Q1PYR4-F1
#
_entry.id   AF-A0A4Q1PYR4-F1
#
_cell.length_a   1.000
_cell.length_b   1.000
_cell.length_c   1.000
_cell.angle_alpha   90.00
_cell.angle_beta   90.00
_cell.angle_gamma   90.00
#
_symmetry.space_group_name_H-M   'P 1'
#
loop_
_entity.id
_entity.type
_entity.pdbx_description
1 polymer ?
#
loop_
_entity_poly.entity_id
_entity_poly.type
_entity_poly.pdbx_seq_one_letter_code
_entity_poly.pdbx_strand_id
1 'polypeptide(L)'
;MNVSTLLNTAANQASSSQQNRQAEPPPAAKSKQATPGNDETFIDKAYRSLVLNRMGVDTEQLEEIEQKIEELESKSSLTKDEKDKLESLIKARDQLFEEAMRRQAEEGNSSLPSVSSGGLESNISKYLTLL
;
A
#
# COMPACT_ATOMS: atom_id res chain seq x y z
N MET A 1 -46.21 26.68 -25.78
CA MET A 1 -46.06 26.61 -24.32
C MET A 1 -44.92 27.56 -23.94
N ASN A 2 -45.23 28.62 -23.21
CA ASN A 2 -44.31 29.71 -22.86
C ASN A 2 -43.63 29.39 -21.52
N VAL A 3 -42.29 29.44 -21.50
CA VAL A 3 -41.47 29.27 -20.30
C VAL A 3 -41.05 30.67 -19.85
N SER A 4 -41.70 31.17 -18.82
CA SER A 4 -41.18 32.28 -18.01
C SER A 4 -40.72 31.68 -16.69
N THR A 5 -39.52 32.04 -16.21
CA THR A 5 -39.24 32.47 -14.83
C THR A 5 -37.71 32.61 -14.61
N LEU A 6 -37.26 33.86 -14.66
CA LEU A 6 -36.30 34.56 -13.78
C LEU A 6 -34.79 34.18 -13.82
N LEU A 7 -34.04 34.92 -14.65
CA LEU A 7 -32.70 35.40 -14.31
C LEU A 7 -32.84 36.54 -13.30
N ASN A 8 -32.12 36.47 -12.18
CA ASN A 8 -31.86 37.63 -11.33
C ASN A 8 -30.35 37.85 -11.22
N THR A 9 -29.83 38.63 -12.17
CA THR A 9 -28.48 39.18 -12.16
C THR A 9 -28.49 40.44 -11.29
N ALA A 10 -28.10 40.31 -10.02
CA ALA A 10 -27.82 41.46 -9.19
C ALA A 10 -26.39 41.94 -9.46
N ALA A 11 -26.31 43.07 -10.17
CA ALA A 11 -25.11 43.86 -10.33
C ALA A 11 -24.57 44.33 -8.97
N ASN A 12 -23.25 44.30 -8.79
CA ASN A 12 -22.54 45.29 -7.99
C ASN A 12 -21.12 45.43 -8.53
N GLN A 13 -20.86 46.58 -9.14
CA GLN A 13 -19.54 47.05 -9.54
C GLN A 13 -18.87 47.83 -8.40
N ALA A 14 -17.56 47.59 -8.26
CA ALA A 14 -16.49 48.56 -8.00
C ALA A 14 -16.51 49.43 -6.72
N SER A 15 -15.54 49.20 -5.81
CA SER A 15 -14.32 50.02 -5.66
C SER A 15 -13.75 50.06 -4.22
N SER A 16 -12.46 49.70 -4.14
CA SER A 16 -11.40 50.19 -3.25
C SER A 16 -11.69 50.48 -1.77
N SER A 17 -11.11 49.68 -0.87
CA SER A 17 -10.11 50.14 0.13
C SER A 17 -9.61 48.97 0.99
N GLN A 18 -8.29 48.92 1.18
CA GLN A 18 -7.55 48.33 2.31
C GLN A 18 -8.08 47.03 2.95
N GLN A 19 -7.28 45.95 2.89
CA GLN A 19 -6.61 45.39 4.09
C GLN A 19 -5.98 44.02 3.76
N ASN A 20 -4.65 44.00 3.85
CA ASN A 20 -3.79 42.87 4.20
C ASN A 20 -4.52 41.64 4.79
N ARG A 21 -4.42 40.49 4.11
CA ARG A 21 -4.25 39.17 4.74
C ARG A 21 -3.83 38.14 3.69
N GLN A 22 -2.71 37.49 4.00
CA GLN A 22 -2.12 36.35 3.31
C GLN A 22 -3.18 35.36 2.83
N ALA A 23 -3.06 34.94 1.57
CA ALA A 23 -3.68 33.72 1.08
C ALA A 23 -3.07 32.53 1.84
N GLU A 24 -3.75 32.10 2.89
CA GLU A 24 -3.49 30.83 3.52
C GLU A 24 -3.94 29.72 2.55
N PRO A 25 -3.05 28.81 2.11
CA PRO A 25 -3.49 27.65 1.36
C PRO A 25 -4.44 26.82 2.23
N PRO A 26 -5.45 26.13 1.65
CA PRO A 26 -6.32 25.26 2.43
C PRO A 26 -5.44 24.26 3.20
N PRO A 27 -5.75 23.98 4.48
CA PRO A 27 -4.92 23.09 5.28
C PRO A 27 -4.77 21.79 4.52
N ALA A 28 -3.50 21.45 4.23
CA ALA A 28 -3.13 20.18 3.62
C ALA A 28 -3.91 19.09 4.33
N ALA A 29 -4.61 18.26 3.55
CA ALA A 29 -5.19 17.04 4.06
C ALA A 29 -4.09 16.34 4.83
N LYS A 30 -4.19 16.35 6.16
CA LYS A 30 -3.35 15.51 7.01
C LYS A 30 -3.68 14.11 6.53
N SER A 31 -2.81 13.56 5.69
CA SER A 31 -2.64 12.13 5.55
C SER A 31 -2.53 11.64 6.98
N LYS A 32 -3.65 11.16 7.51
CA LYS A 32 -3.66 10.41 8.75
C LYS A 32 -2.76 9.24 8.43
N GLN A 33 -1.50 9.35 8.85
CA GLN A 33 -0.66 8.20 9.05
C GLN A 33 -1.50 7.36 10.01
N ALA A 34 -2.13 6.33 9.46
CA ALA A 34 -2.87 5.36 10.22
C ALA A 34 -1.83 4.75 11.14
N THR A 35 -1.82 5.21 12.38
CA THR A 35 -1.43 4.34 13.48
C THR A 35 -2.28 3.10 13.28
N PRO A 36 -1.69 1.89 13.21
CA PRO A 36 -2.46 0.66 13.16
C PRO A 36 -3.06 0.47 14.57
N GLY A 37 -4.01 1.33 14.91
CA GLY A 37 -4.92 1.14 16.02
C GLY A 37 -6.01 0.21 15.54
N ASN A 38 -6.36 -0.73 16.40
CA ASN A 38 -7.28 -1.87 16.29
C ASN A 38 -8.68 -1.66 15.64
N ASP A 39 -8.92 -0.56 14.91
CA ASP A 39 -10.15 -0.25 14.17
C ASP A 39 -10.12 -0.76 12.71
N GLU A 40 -9.28 -1.76 12.39
CA GLU A 40 -9.28 -2.37 11.06
C GLU A 40 -10.57 -3.17 10.82
N THR A 41 -11.27 -2.86 9.72
CA THR A 41 -12.45 -3.64 9.32
C THR A 41 -12.03 -5.03 8.83
N PHE A 42 -12.98 -5.97 8.77
CA PHE A 42 -12.72 -7.30 8.21
C PHE A 42 -12.13 -7.24 6.78
N ILE A 43 -12.60 -6.29 5.97
CA ILE A 43 -12.12 -6.09 4.60
C ILE A 43 -10.67 -5.58 4.60
N ASP A 44 -10.31 -4.68 5.52
CA ASP A 44 -8.95 -4.16 5.64
C ASP A 44 -7.98 -5.26 6.03
N LYS A 45 -8.35 -6.11 7.00
CA LYS A 45 -7.55 -7.28 7.41
C LYS A 45 -7.33 -8.27 6.26
N ALA A 46 -8.38 -8.55 5.49
CA ALA A 46 -8.29 -9.43 4.33
C ALA A 46 -7.39 -8.83 3.24
N TYR A 47 -7.51 -7.52 2.98
CA TYR A 47 -6.67 -6.82 2.01
C TYR A 47 -5.20 -6.81 2.44
N ARG A 48 -4.93 -6.50 3.71
CA ARG A 48 -3.59 -6.56 4.30
C ARG A 48 -2.99 -7.95 4.14
N SER A 49 -3.71 -9.00 4.54
CA SER A 49 -3.28 -10.39 4.39
C SER A 49 -2.96 -10.74 2.94
N LEU A 50 -3.82 -10.35 1.98
CA LEU A 50 -3.58 -10.60 0.56
C LEU A 50 -2.27 -9.94 0.06
N VAL A 51 -2.01 -8.70 0.45
CA VAL A 51 -0.80 -7.97 0.06
C VAL A 51 0.45 -8.60 0.68
N LEU A 52 0.41 -8.95 1.97
CA LEU A 52 1.53 -9.59 2.66
C LEU A 52 1.86 -10.96 2.07
N ASN A 53 0.83 -11.78 1.82
CA ASN A 53 0.99 -13.09 1.17
C ASN A 53 1.58 -12.95 -0.23
N ARG A 54 1.15 -11.95 -1.00
CA ARG A 54 1.69 -11.69 -2.34
C ARG A 54 3.16 -11.25 -2.30
N MET A 55 3.58 -10.53 -1.26
CA MET A 55 4.97 -10.15 -1.08
C MET A 55 5.83 -11.31 -0.56
N GLY A 56 5.23 -12.42 -0.12
CA GLY A 56 5.96 -13.54 0.49
C GLY A 56 6.45 -13.25 1.91
N VAL A 57 5.78 -12.33 2.60
CA VAL A 57 6.07 -11.94 3.97
C VAL A 57 5.51 -13.01 4.91
N ASP A 58 6.33 -13.48 5.87
CA ASP A 58 5.88 -14.38 6.94
C ASP A 58 4.94 -13.61 7.90
N THR A 59 3.64 -13.80 7.71
CA THR A 59 2.62 -13.06 8.43
C THR A 59 2.53 -13.43 9.90
N GLU A 60 2.84 -14.68 10.27
CA GLU A 60 2.80 -15.13 11.67
C GLU A 60 3.92 -14.44 12.47
N GLN A 61 5.13 -14.42 11.92
CA GLN A 61 6.25 -13.72 12.53
C GLN A 61 6.04 -12.21 12.56
N LEU A 62 5.47 -11.62 11.51
CA LEU A 62 5.15 -10.19 11.46
C LEU A 62 4.17 -9.80 12.56
N GLU A 63 3.09 -10.58 12.74
CA GLU A 63 2.07 -10.30 13.75
C GLU A 63 2.63 -10.41 15.18
N GLU A 64 3.48 -11.41 15.45
CA GLU A 64 4.16 -11.53 16.76
C GLU A 64 5.06 -10.31 17.05
N ILE A 65 5.78 -9.82 16.04
CA ILE A 65 6.65 -8.65 16.18
C ILE A 65 5.81 -7.39 16.41
N GLU A 66 4.77 -7.17 15.61
CA GLU A 66 3.88 -6.01 15.73
C GLU A 66 3.18 -5.99 17.09
N GLN A 67 2.71 -7.14 17.59
CA GLN A 67 2.10 -7.23 18.92
C GLN A 67 3.07 -6.86 20.03
N LYS A 68 4.32 -7.31 19.98
CA LYS A 68 5.35 -6.95 20.97
C LYS A 68 5.76 -5.48 20.89
N ILE A 69 5.78 -4.90 19.70
CA ILE A 69 6.00 -3.46 19.50
C ILE A 69 4.85 -2.69 20.16
N GLU A 70 3.59 -3.03 19.86
CA GLU A 70 2.42 -2.37 20.45
C GLU A 70 2.43 -2.49 21.98
N GLU A 71 2.76 -3.66 22.53
CA GLU A 71 2.89 -3.85 23.97
C GLU A 71 3.93 -2.91 24.58
N LEU A 72 5.11 -2.77 23.97
CA LEU A 72 6.16 -1.88 24.44
C LEU A 72 5.79 -0.40 24.25
N GLU A 73 5.18 -0.02 23.12
CA GLU A 73 4.76 1.35 22.84
C GLU A 73 3.58 1.81 23.71
N SER A 74 2.74 0.87 24.17
CA SER A 74 1.64 1.16 25.09
C SER A 74 2.11 1.53 26.50
N LYS A 75 3.37 1.21 26.85
CA LYS A 75 3.94 1.55 28.17
C LYS A 75 4.26 3.04 28.22
N SER A 76 3.84 3.70 29.30
CA SER A 76 4.09 5.13 29.52
C SER A 76 5.58 5.48 29.62
N SER A 77 6.41 4.52 30.02
CA SER A 77 7.87 4.67 30.08
C SER A 77 8.54 3.31 29.85
N LEU A 78 9.68 3.35 29.17
CA LEU A 78 10.49 2.17 28.85
C LEU A 78 11.84 2.26 29.55
N THR A 79 12.26 1.14 30.14
CA THR A 79 13.64 0.96 30.62
C THR A 79 14.62 0.94 29.44
N LYS A 80 15.92 1.02 29.72
CA LYS A 80 16.95 0.96 28.68
C LYS A 80 16.84 -0.34 27.86
N ASP A 81 16.73 -1.47 28.55
CA ASP A 81 16.65 -2.79 27.92
C ASP A 81 15.38 -2.93 27.08
N GLU A 82 14.26 -2.35 27.52
CA GLU A 82 13.02 -2.34 26.74
C GLU A 82 13.11 -1.46 25.50
N LYS A 83 13.83 -0.33 25.57
CA LYS A 83 14.10 0.51 24.39
C LYS A 83 14.99 -0.21 23.38
N ASP A 84 16.04 -0.87 23.85
CA ASP A 84 16.93 -1.66 23.01
C ASP A 84 16.16 -2.82 22.35
N LYS A 85 15.23 -3.45 23.08
CA LYS A 85 14.34 -4.48 22.54
C LYS A 85 13.34 -3.94 21.53
N LEU A 86 12.72 -2.79 21.79
CA LEU A 86 11.79 -2.12 20.87
C LEU A 86 12.50 -1.81 19.54
N GLU A 87 13.70 -1.22 19.61
CA GLU A 87 14.54 -0.96 18.43
C GLU A 87 14.88 -2.24 17.67
N SER A 88 15.21 -3.32 18.38
CA SER A 88 15.47 -4.63 17.76
C SER A 88 14.23 -5.20 17.07
N LEU A 89 13.04 -5.04 17.63
CA LEU A 89 11.79 -5.51 17.04
C LEU A 89 11.42 -4.70 15.79
N ILE A 90 11.58 -3.38 15.81
CA ILE A 90 11.38 -2.52 14.65
C ILE A 90 12.30 -2.96 13.49
N LYS A 91 13.57 -3.22 13.80
CA LYS A 91 14.53 -3.75 12.81
C LYS A 91 14.13 -5.13 12.29
N ALA A 92 13.71 -6.03 13.17
CA ALA A 92 13.28 -7.38 12.77
C ALA A 92 12.07 -7.32 11.83
N ARG A 93 11.11 -6.42 12.10
CA ARG A 93 9.97 -6.15 11.22
C ARG A 93 10.43 -5.72 9.82
N ASP A 94 11.32 -4.73 9.76
CA ASP A 94 11.79 -4.18 8.49
C ASP A 94 12.60 -5.21 7.68
N GLN A 95 13.42 -6.01 8.37
CA GLN A 95 14.15 -7.14 7.77
C GLN A 95 13.22 -8.18 7.15
N LEU A 96 12.06 -8.43 7.77
CA LEU A 96 11.09 -9.40 7.27
C LEU A 96 10.52 -8.98 5.90
N PHE A 97 10.31 -7.68 5.70
CA PHE A 97 9.94 -7.12 4.39
C PHE A 97 11.10 -7.12 3.39
N GLU A 98 12.31 -6.74 3.82
CA GLU A 98 13.49 -6.73 2.94
C GLU A 98 13.84 -8.12 2.43
N GLU A 99 13.78 -9.12 3.32
CA GLU A 99 13.97 -10.53 2.98
C GLU A 99 12.94 -11.02 1.97
N ALA A 100 11.66 -10.67 2.16
CA ALA A 100 10.58 -11.03 1.26
C ALA A 100 10.78 -10.41 -0.14
N MET A 101 11.17 -9.13 -0.20
CA MET A 101 11.51 -8.47 -1.47
C MET A 101 12.74 -9.09 -2.15
N ARG A 102 13.77 -9.45 -1.37
CA ARG A 102 14.95 -10.13 -1.89
C ARG A 102 14.59 -11.46 -2.52
N ARG A 103 13.77 -12.28 -1.85
CA ARG A 103 13.29 -13.56 -2.39
C ARG A 103 12.51 -13.38 -3.67
N GLN A 104 11.64 -12.37 -3.77
CA GLN A 104 10.95 -12.07 -5.03
C GLN A 104 11.92 -11.74 -6.18
N ALA A 105 12.99 -11.00 -5.90
CA ALA A 105 14.01 -10.68 -6.90
C ALA A 105 14.82 -11.92 -7.32
N GLU A 106 15.10 -12.84 -6.39
CA GLU A 106 15.90 -14.06 -6.62
C GLU A 106 15.08 -15.18 -7.28
N GLU A 107 13.81 -15.37 -6.88
CA GLU A 107 12.87 -16.35 -7.44
C GLU A 107 12.38 -15.95 -8.84
N GLY A 108 12.33 -14.64 -9.12
CA GLY A 108 12.09 -14.11 -10.47
C GLY A 108 13.19 -14.45 -11.48
N ASN A 109 14.38 -14.84 -11.04
CA ASN A 109 15.51 -15.21 -11.89
C ASN A 109 15.76 -16.73 -11.97
N SER A 110 15.07 -17.54 -11.16
CA SER A 110 15.20 -19.00 -11.12
C SER A 110 13.98 -19.75 -11.66
N SER A 111 12.99 -19.03 -12.19
CA SER A 111 11.76 -19.56 -12.77
C SER A 111 11.69 -19.44 -14.30
N LEU A 112 12.82 -19.59 -15.00
CA LEU A 112 12.74 -20.21 -16.33
C LEU A 112 12.99 -21.71 -16.11
N PRO A 113 11.98 -22.59 -16.27
CA PRO A 113 12.33 -23.91 -16.77
C PRO A 113 13.14 -23.64 -18.04
N SER A 114 14.39 -24.09 -18.06
CA SER A 114 15.11 -24.29 -19.31
C SER A 114 14.22 -25.22 -20.12
N VAL A 115 13.34 -24.64 -20.94
CA VAL A 115 12.72 -25.34 -22.05
C VAL A 115 13.88 -25.67 -22.97
N SER A 116 14.47 -26.83 -22.71
CA SER A 116 15.34 -27.53 -23.63
C SER A 116 14.64 -27.46 -24.98
N SER A 117 15.22 -26.64 -25.86
CA SER A 117 14.76 -26.46 -27.22
C SER A 117 15.09 -27.75 -27.96
N GLY A 118 14.22 -28.74 -27.86
CA GLY A 118 14.47 -30.07 -28.39
C GLY A 118 13.24 -30.96 -28.29
N GLY A 119 12.29 -30.79 -29.21
CA GLY A 119 11.18 -31.73 -29.36
C GLY A 119 9.85 -31.17 -29.85
N LEU A 120 9.84 -30.29 -30.85
CA LEU A 120 8.63 -29.96 -31.62
C LEU A 120 8.89 -30.20 -33.12
N GLU A 121 9.41 -31.38 -33.45
CA GLU A 121 9.28 -31.93 -34.79
C GLU A 121 8.57 -33.28 -34.68
N SER A 122 7.27 -33.29 -34.97
CA SER A 122 6.59 -34.32 -35.75
C SER A 122 5.08 -34.20 -35.55
N ASN A 123 4.34 -34.23 -36.67
CA ASN A 123 2.88 -34.39 -36.79
C ASN A 123 2.01 -33.16 -37.08
N ILE A 124 2.41 -32.27 -38.01
CA ILE A 124 1.42 -31.41 -38.71
C ILE A 124 1.33 -31.71 -40.23
N SER A 125 2.30 -32.39 -40.84
CA SER A 125 2.27 -32.69 -42.30
C SER A 125 1.46 -33.93 -42.72
N LYS A 126 0.29 -34.19 -42.13
CA LYS A 126 -0.60 -35.28 -42.63
C LYS A 126 -2.01 -34.88 -43.04
N TYR A 127 -2.38 -33.60 -43.00
CA TYR A 127 -3.75 -33.17 -43.36
C TYR A 127 -3.84 -32.14 -44.50
N LEU A 128 -2.88 -32.13 -45.43
CA LEU A 128 -2.97 -31.27 -46.63
C LEU A 128 -2.78 -32.05 -47.94
N THR A 129 -3.49 -33.17 -48.10
CA THR A 129 -3.66 -33.80 -49.41
C THR A 129 -5.06 -34.43 -49.49
N LEU A 130 -6.07 -33.58 -49.70
CA LEU A 130 -7.34 -33.92 -50.36
C LEU A 130 -8.23 -32.67 -50.39
N LEU A 131 -8.03 -31.85 -51.42
CA LEU A 131 -9.04 -31.03 -52.12
C LEU A 131 -8.40 -30.47 -53.39
#